data_AF-A0A0J5FWS2-F1
#
_entry.id   AF-A0A0J5FWS2-F1
#
_cell.length_a   1.000
_cell.length_b   1.000
_cell.length_c   1.000
_cell.angle_alpha   90.00
_cell.angle_beta   90.00
_cell.angle_gamma   90.00
#
_symmetry.space_group_name_H-M   'P 1'
#
loop_
_entity.id
_entity.type
_entity.pdbx_description
1 polymer ?
#
loop_
_entity_poly.entity_id
_entity_poly.type
_entity_poly.pdbx_seq_one_letter_code
_entity_poly.pdbx_strand_id
1 'polypeptide(L)' 'MTRAAIERLNNSAGHNYQWSEMCRVHLCKGCGTAEHRSGWYWWAGYKSKVEPPCYQRCSEDELLKWQEKAIFEGI' A
#
# COMPACT_ATOMS: atom_id res chain seq x y z
N MET A 1 -10.14 -9.61 4.39
CA MET A 1 -10.15 -9.33 5.85
C MET A 1 -9.18 -8.19 6.12
N THR A 2 -9.51 -7.32 7.08
CA THR A 2 -8.61 -6.25 7.53
C THR A 2 -7.48 -6.86 8.35
N ARG A 3 -6.22 -6.54 8.06
CA ARG A 3 -5.07 -7.03 8.83
C ARG A 3 -5.12 -6.56 10.28
N ALA A 4 -4.60 -7.36 11.20
CA ALA A 4 -4.32 -6.96 12.57
C ALA A 4 -3.17 -5.92 12.61
N ALA A 5 -3.09 -5.14 13.68
CA ALA A 5 -2.02 -4.14 13.85
C ALA A 5 -0.61 -4.76 13.78
N ILE A 6 -0.42 -5.94 14.40
CA ILE A 6 0.86 -6.68 14.40
C ILE A 6 1.24 -7.12 12.97
N GLU A 7 0.27 -7.57 12.17
CA GLU A 7 0.53 -7.99 10.79
C GLU A 7 0.96 -6.82 9.91
N ARG A 8 0.48 -5.60 10.19
CA ARG A 8 0.94 -4.39 9.51
C ARG A 8 2.35 -4.00 9.95
N LEU A 9 2.66 -4.10 11.24
CA LEU A 9 4.01 -3.78 11.72
C LEU A 9 5.07 -4.72 11.13
N ASN A 10 4.71 -5.98 10.90
CA ASN A 10 5.58 -7.01 10.34
C ASN A 10 5.37 -7.24 8.82
N ASN A 11 4.85 -6.26 8.08
CA ASN A 11 4.66 -6.42 6.63
C ASN A 11 6.01 -6.57 5.92
N SER A 12 6.08 -7.52 4.98
CA SER A 12 7.32 -7.79 4.21
C SER A 12 7.65 -6.69 3.21
N ALA A 13 6.68 -5.86 2.83
CA ALA A 13 6.86 -4.74 1.91
C ALA A 13 7.57 -3.53 2.55
N GLY A 14 7.79 -3.55 3.87
CA GLY A 14 8.54 -2.53 4.60
C GLY A 14 7.79 -1.21 4.81
N HIS A 15 6.46 -1.21 4.74
CA HIS A 15 5.65 -0.02 4.99
C HIS A 15 5.59 0.34 6.48
N ASN A 16 5.50 1.64 6.78
CA ASN A 16 5.18 2.15 8.11
C ASN A 16 3.76 2.71 8.11
N TYR A 17 2.78 1.81 8.21
CA TYR A 17 1.37 2.16 8.19
C TYR A 17 0.92 2.83 9.49
N GLN A 18 0.22 3.95 9.35
CA GLN A 18 -0.48 4.63 10.43
C GLN A 18 -1.93 4.88 10.03
N TRP A 19 -2.83 4.76 10.99
CA TRP A 19 -4.24 5.08 10.76
C TRP A 19 -4.40 6.58 10.46
N SER A 20 -5.09 6.89 9.36
CA SER A 20 -5.48 8.25 8.98
C SER A 20 -6.97 8.43 9.23
N GLU A 21 -7.32 9.28 10.19
CA GLU A 21 -8.72 9.62 10.49
C GLU A 21 -9.41 10.32 9.31
N MET A 22 -8.67 11.16 8.59
CA MET A 22 -9.19 11.93 7.44
C MET A 22 -9.64 11.01 6.30
N CYS A 23 -8.82 10.02 5.95
CA CYS A 23 -9.08 9.13 4.83
C CYS A 23 -9.74 7.81 5.25
N ARG A 24 -9.81 7.54 6.56
CA ARG A 24 -10.29 6.27 7.16
C ARG A 24 -9.58 5.03 6.59
N VAL A 25 -8.27 5.15 6.39
CA VAL A 25 -7.39 4.08 5.87
C VAL A 25 -6.06 4.08 6.61
N HIS A 26 -5.28 3.01 6.46
CA HIS A 26 -3.90 2.99 6.95
C HIS A 26 -2.98 3.53 5.87
N LEU A 27 -2.26 4.61 6.14
CA LEU A 27 -1.33 5.25 5.21
C LEU A 27 0.11 4.97 5.62
N CYS A 28 0.93 4.55 4.66
CA CYS A 28 2.36 4.50 4.86
C CYS A 28 2.92 5.92 4.93
N LYS A 29 3.58 6.26 6.04
CA LYS A 29 4.20 7.59 6.24
C LYS A 29 5.36 7.88 5.29
N GLY A 30 5.96 6.83 4.72
CA GLY A 30 7.11 6.96 3.83
C GLY A 30 6.72 7.26 2.38
N CYS A 31 5.85 6.42 1.81
CA CYS A 31 5.56 6.43 0.37
C CYS A 31 4.11 6.76 0.02
N GLY A 32 3.23 6.95 1.01
CA GLY A 32 1.83 7.29 0.79
C GLY A 32 0.93 6.13 0.37
N THR A 33 1.42 4.89 0.33
CA THR A 33 0.57 3.71 0.08
C THR A 33 -0.57 3.63 1.09
N ALA A 34 -1.79 3.43 0.61
CA ALA A 34 -2.98 3.32 1.43
C ALA A 34 -3.50 1.88 1.48
N GLU A 35 -3.62 1.29 2.67
CA GLU A 35 -4.34 0.04 2.90
C GLU A 35 -5.76 0.35 3.38
N HIS A 36 -6.74 0.00 2.53
CA HIS A 36 -8.15 0.09 2.86
C HIS A 36 -8.62 -1.15 3.64
N ARG A 37 -9.60 -0.96 4.53
CA ARG A 37 -10.23 -2.07 5.30
C ARG A 37 -10.82 -3.17 4.41
N SER A 38 -11.18 -2.85 3.17
CA SER A 38 -11.64 -3.77 2.13
C SER A 38 -10.53 -4.70 1.59
N GLY A 39 -9.29 -4.55 2.07
CA GLY A 39 -8.13 -5.31 1.61
C GLY A 39 -7.61 -4.86 0.24
N TRP A 40 -7.92 -3.64 -0.17
CA TRP A 40 -7.33 -3.01 -1.35
C TRP A 40 -6.17 -2.12 -0.91
N TYR A 41 -5.09 -2.16 -1.68
CA TYR A 41 -3.96 -1.25 -1.57
C TYR A 41 -4.02 -0.24 -2.70
N TRP A 42 -3.79 1.03 -2.38
CA TRP A 42 -3.77 2.13 -3.33
C TRP A 42 -2.43 2.84 -3.30
N TRP A 43 -1.89 3.12 -4.48
CA TRP A 43 -0.65 3.90 -4.61
C TRP A 43 -0.58 4.53 -6.01
N ALA A 44 -0.32 5.84 -6.06
CA ALA A 44 -0.11 6.62 -7.29
C ALA A 44 -1.18 6.40 -8.40
N GLY A 45 -2.47 6.32 -8.03
CA GLY A 45 -3.57 6.11 -8.96
C GLY A 45 -3.81 4.65 -9.38
N TYR A 46 -3.05 3.71 -8.82
CA TYR A 46 -3.24 2.27 -9.01
C TYR A 46 -3.83 1.64 -7.75
N LYS A 47 -4.62 0.57 -7.94
CA LYS A 47 -5.07 -0.29 -6.85
C LYS A 47 -4.80 -1.77 -7.12
N SER A 48 -4.55 -2.53 -6.06
CA SER A 48 -4.40 -3.99 -6.15
C SER A 48 -4.84 -4.68 -4.85
N LYS A 49 -5.16 -5.97 -4.93
CA LYS A 49 -5.31 -6.85 -3.76
C LYS A 49 -3.97 -7.31 -3.19
N VAL A 50 -2.91 -7.17 -3.98
CA VAL A 50 -1.53 -7.44 -3.57
C VAL A 50 -0.91 -6.13 -3.09
N GLU A 51 -0.25 -6.18 -1.95
CA GLU A 51 0.46 -5.04 -1.37
C GLU A 51 1.62 -4.60 -2.29
N PRO A 52 1.72 -3.30 -2.67
CA PRO A 52 2.88 -2.82 -3.40
C PRO A 52 4.12 -2.83 -2.50
N PRO A 53 5.32 -2.98 -3.06
CA PRO A 53 6.54 -2.71 -2.31
C PRO A 53 6.58 -1.22 -1.89
N CYS A 54 7.23 -0.91 -0.76
CA CYS A 54 7.35 0.47 -0.32
C CYS A 54 8.35 1.25 -1.19
N TYR A 55 7.92 2.33 -1.84
CA TYR A 55 8.78 3.16 -2.72
C TYR A 55 10.08 3.61 -2.06
N GLN A 56 10.08 3.83 -0.74
CA GLN A 56 11.31 4.20 -0.02
C GLN A 56 12.30 3.04 0.22
N ARG A 57 11.90 1.79 -0.06
CA ARG A 57 12.64 0.57 0.29
C ARG A 57 12.73 -0.44 -0.85
N CYS A 58 12.34 -0.07 -2.06
CA CYS A 58 12.40 -0.95 -3.22
C CYS A 58 12.94 -0.21 -4.44
N SER A 59 13.30 -0.97 -5.46
CA SER A 59 13.68 -0.44 -6.77
C SER A 59 12.46 -0.01 -7.59
N GLU A 60 12.68 0.89 -8.56
CA GLU A 60 11.65 1.31 -9.51
C GLU A 60 11.11 0.11 -10.31
N ASP A 61 11.97 -0.84 -10.71
CA ASP A 61 11.57 -2.06 -11.41
C ASP A 61 10.58 -2.93 -10.61
N GLU A 62 10.73 -3.02 -9.29
CA GLU A 62 9.81 -3.79 -8.43
C GLU A 62 8.42 -3.14 -8.37
N LEU A 63 8.37 -1.81 -8.36
CA LEU A 63 7.11 -1.07 -8.41
C LEU A 63 6.45 -1.18 -9.77
N LEU A 64 7.21 -1.07 -10.86
CA LEU A 64 6.70 -1.25 -12.22
C LEU A 64 6.07 -2.63 -12.39
N LYS A 65 6.74 -3.69 -11.94
CA LYS A 65 6.19 -5.07 -11.93
C LYS A 65 4.90 -5.21 -11.12
N TRP A 66 4.75 -4.43 -10.05
CA TRP A 66 3.51 -4.40 -9.29
C TRP A 66 2.41 -3.65 -10.06
N GLN A 67 2.73 -2.49 -10.67
CA GLN A 67 1.80 -1.68 -11.46
C GLN A 67 1.24 -2.44 -12.66
N GLU A 68 2.06 -3.24 -13.35
CA GLU A 68 1.63 -4.11 -14.46
C GLU A 68 0.50 -5.09 -14.08
N LYS A 69 0.39 -5.44 -12.80
CA LYS A 69 -0.63 -6.34 -12.26
C LYS A 69 -1.74 -5.60 -11.51
N ALA A 70 -1.60 -4.30 -11.32
CA ALA A 70 -2.55 -3.46 -10.64
C ALA A 70 -3.60 -2.93 -11.62
N ILE A 71 -4.70 -2.43 -11.06
CA ILE A 71 -5.75 -1.76 -11.81
C ILE A 71 -5.51 -0.26 -11.70
N PHE A 72 -5.33 0.42 -12.83
CA PHE A 72 -5.27 1.88 -12.87
C PHE A 72 -6.68 2.46 -12.72
N GLU A 73 -6.89 3.35 -11.74
CA GLU A 73 -8.17 4.03 -11.50
C GLU A 73 -8.11 5.55 -11.66
N GLY A 74 -6.96 6.10 -12.06
CA GLY A 74 -6.75 7.54 -12.17
C GLY A 74 -6.23 8.18 -10.89
N ILE A 75 -5.82 9.46 -11.00
CA ILE A 75 -5.33 10.32 -9.90
C ILE A 75 -6.39 11.34 -9.54
#